data_AF-A0A0C9ZE98-F1
#
_entry.id   AF-A0A0C9ZE98-F1
#
_cell.length_a   1.000
_cell.length_b   1.000
_cell.length_c   1.000
_cell.angle_alpha   90.00
_cell.angle_beta   90.00
_cell.angle_gamma   90.00
#
_symmetry.space_group_name_H-M   'P 1'
#
loop_
_entity.id
_entity.type
_entity.pdbx_description
1 polymer ?
#
loop_
_entity_poly.entity_id
_entity_poly.type
_entity_poly.pdbx_seq_one_letter_code
_entity_poly.pdbx_strand_id
1 'polypeptide(L)'
;GELEAMMLYSFIRTSKLQRWLSRNDSPPAIQECKFLFDSTYAPKSAATLDEELAEDPLDDSIQAPSSTVAVPVSEDLFALVKQRTAILRARLKFNGTVYSRASTHIGNSQIFFYPHGDCLSSPVPGSIQHIYATPMGELVFAVHKLLPCRDQTIDPFAIYSHFPAKMYSSSSSTHLEMVKVSWVVSHFAQWAISSHTAVILSLSHV
;
A
#
# COMPACT_ATOMS: atom_id res chain seq x y z
N GLY A 1 5.52 15.23 23.43
CA GLY A 1 5.93 16.63 23.70
C GLY A 1 4.83 17.60 23.31
N GLU A 2 4.88 18.86 23.76
CA GLU A 2 3.83 19.86 23.48
C GLU A 2 3.57 20.08 21.98
N LEU A 3 4.63 20.03 21.16
CA LEU A 3 4.54 20.15 19.71
C LEU A 3 3.77 18.97 19.06
N GLU A 4 4.02 17.75 19.52
CA GLU A 4 3.31 16.54 19.06
C GLU A 4 1.82 16.59 19.43
N ALA A 5 1.50 17.10 20.64
CA ALA A 5 0.12 17.29 21.08
C ALA A 5 -0.60 18.32 20.22
N MET A 6 0.06 19.42 19.86
CA MET A 6 -0.49 20.45 18.99
C MET A 6 -0.70 19.95 17.55
N MET A 7 0.22 19.14 17.02
CA MET A 7 0.06 18.50 15.71
C MET A 7 -1.08 17.49 15.69
N LEU A 8 -1.21 16.65 16.72
CA LEU A 8 -2.31 15.71 16.82
C LEU A 8 -3.66 16.42 16.93
N TYR A 9 -3.71 17.51 17.71
CA TYR A 9 -4.91 18.31 17.90
C TYR A 9 -5.36 19.02 16.61
N SER A 10 -4.41 19.57 15.84
CA SER A 10 -4.71 20.17 14.55
C SER A 10 -5.20 19.11 13.55
N PHE A 11 -4.54 17.95 13.49
CA PHE A 11 -4.95 16.83 12.63
C PHE A 11 -6.39 16.35 12.92
N ILE A 12 -6.72 16.15 14.21
CA ILE A 12 -8.07 15.73 14.63
C ILE A 12 -9.12 16.78 14.27
N ARG A 13 -8.83 18.06 14.50
CA ARG A 13 -9.76 19.16 14.14
C ARG A 13 -10.00 19.22 12.64
N THR A 14 -8.95 19.14 11.83
CA THR A 14 -9.06 19.15 10.36
C THR A 14 -9.85 17.93 9.86
N SER A 15 -9.60 16.74 10.41
CA SER A 15 -10.31 15.52 10.04
C SER A 15 -11.81 15.59 10.38
N LYS A 16 -12.16 16.16 11.55
CA LYS A 16 -13.56 16.40 11.93
C LYS A 16 -14.25 17.40 11.00
N LEU A 17 -13.55 18.46 10.60
CA LEU A 17 -14.06 19.45 9.65
C LEU A 17 -14.29 18.82 8.27
N GLN A 18 -13.34 18.05 7.75
CA GLN A 18 -13.48 17.33 6.48
C GLN A 18 -14.66 16.36 6.49
N ARG A 19 -14.83 15.61 7.58
CA ARG A 19 -15.98 14.71 7.76
C ARG A 19 -17.30 15.47 7.81
N TRP A 20 -17.33 16.64 8.45
CA TRP A 20 -18.52 17.50 8.51
C TRP A 20 -18.87 18.09 7.15
N LEU A 21 -17.87 18.53 6.38
CA LEU A 21 -18.03 19.04 5.01
C LEU A 21 -18.47 17.96 4.01
N SER A 22 -18.13 16.69 4.26
CA SER A 22 -18.46 15.55 3.38
C SER A 22 -19.81 14.90 3.66
N ARG A 23 -20.65 15.54 4.48
CA ARG A 23 -21.99 15.06 4.83
C ARG A 23 -22.98 15.29 3.69
N ASN A 24 -23.68 14.23 3.29
CA ASN A 24 -24.69 14.25 2.21
C ASN A 24 -25.96 15.06 2.55
N ASP A 25 -26.14 15.43 3.83
CA ASP A 25 -27.25 16.26 4.32
C ASP A 25 -26.87 17.75 4.48
N SER A 26 -25.73 18.18 3.92
CA SER A 26 -25.26 19.57 4.04
C SER A 26 -25.92 20.52 3.03
N PRO A 27 -26.27 21.76 3.44
CA PRO A 27 -26.76 22.81 2.55
C PRO A 27 -25.80 23.11 1.38
N PRO A 28 -26.31 23.53 0.20
CA PRO A 28 -25.49 23.79 -1.00
C PRO A 28 -24.31 24.75 -0.77
N ALA A 29 -24.50 25.80 0.04
CA ALA A 29 -23.43 26.75 0.36
C ALA A 29 -22.23 26.12 1.10
N ILE A 30 -22.47 25.06 1.89
CA ILE A 30 -21.41 24.33 2.61
C ILE A 30 -20.66 23.38 1.65
N GLN A 31 -21.34 22.85 0.63
CA GLN A 31 -20.71 22.05 -0.42
C GLN A 31 -19.76 22.89 -1.29
N GLU A 32 -20.11 24.15 -1.57
CA GLU A 32 -19.19 25.08 -2.24
C GLU A 32 -17.94 25.37 -1.40
N CYS A 33 -18.10 25.53 -0.08
CA CYS A 33 -16.97 25.65 0.84
C CYS A 33 -16.11 24.39 0.85
N LYS A 34 -16.69 23.20 0.73
CA LYS A 34 -15.93 21.95 0.59
C LYS A 34 -15.06 21.98 -0.66
N PHE A 35 -15.62 22.37 -1.80
CA PHE A 35 -14.88 22.47 -3.05
C PHE A 35 -13.70 23.45 -2.94
N LEU A 36 -13.92 24.63 -2.37
CA LEU A 36 -12.86 25.63 -2.15
C LEU A 36 -11.82 25.12 -1.15
N PHE A 37 -12.24 24.43 -0.09
CA PHE A 37 -11.37 23.86 0.92
C PHE A 37 -10.50 22.73 0.34
N ASP A 38 -11.09 21.83 -0.43
CA ASP A 38 -10.35 20.77 -1.13
C ASP A 38 -9.39 21.38 -2.16
N SER A 39 -9.80 22.38 -2.93
CA SER A 39 -8.92 23.07 -3.89
C SER A 39 -7.70 23.74 -3.22
N THR A 40 -7.87 24.29 -2.03
CA THR A 40 -6.83 25.07 -1.33
C THR A 40 -5.95 24.22 -0.40
N TYR A 41 -6.53 23.19 0.22
CA TYR A 41 -5.87 22.39 1.26
C TYR A 41 -5.72 20.91 0.90
N ALA A 42 -6.39 20.38 -0.13
CA ALA A 42 -6.03 19.05 -0.63
C ALA A 42 -4.61 19.12 -1.18
N PRO A 43 -3.77 18.11 -0.88
CA PRO A 43 -2.44 18.07 -1.46
C PRO A 43 -2.59 18.09 -2.98
N LYS A 44 -1.84 18.96 -3.69
CA LYS A 44 -1.89 19.06 -5.18
C LYS A 44 -1.65 17.74 -5.89
N SER A 45 -1.12 16.73 -5.18
CA SER A 45 -1.09 15.35 -5.66
C SER A 45 -2.48 14.77 -5.90
N ALA A 46 -3.54 15.16 -5.17
CA ALA A 46 -4.89 14.63 -5.30
C ALA A 46 -5.53 14.96 -6.65
N ALA A 47 -5.35 16.18 -7.17
CA ALA A 47 -5.87 16.57 -8.47
C ALA A 47 -5.13 15.89 -9.64
N THR A 48 -3.85 15.55 -9.48
CA THR A 48 -3.09 14.73 -10.45
C THR A 48 -3.33 13.23 -10.25
N LEU A 49 -3.67 12.81 -9.02
CA LEU A 49 -4.07 11.45 -8.68
C LEU A 49 -5.42 11.11 -9.29
N ASP A 50 -6.39 12.01 -9.33
CA ASP A 50 -7.73 11.69 -9.88
C ASP A 50 -7.72 11.43 -11.41
N GLU A 51 -6.82 12.06 -12.18
CA GLU A 51 -6.65 11.75 -13.61
C GLU A 51 -5.79 10.49 -13.87
N GLU A 52 -4.82 10.17 -13.00
CA GLU A 52 -4.00 8.94 -13.11
C GLU A 52 -4.64 7.71 -12.45
N LEU A 53 -5.65 7.89 -11.59
CA LEU A 53 -6.32 6.86 -10.78
C LEU A 53 -7.81 6.72 -11.10
N ALA A 54 -8.21 6.91 -12.37
CA ALA A 54 -9.52 6.44 -12.81
C ALA A 54 -9.74 5.01 -12.30
N GLU A 55 -10.91 4.73 -11.72
CA GLU A 55 -11.25 3.40 -11.18
C GLU A 55 -11.00 2.37 -12.27
N ASP A 56 -9.98 1.52 -12.08
CA ASP A 56 -9.74 0.38 -12.97
C ASP A 56 -10.93 -0.60 -12.78
N PRO A 57 -11.50 -1.14 -13.87
CA PRO A 57 -12.76 -1.88 -13.83
C PRO A 57 -12.75 -3.04 -12.83
N LEU A 58 -13.94 -3.30 -12.27
CA LEU A 58 -14.27 -4.20 -11.16
C LEU A 58 -14.08 -5.71 -11.46
N ASP A 59 -13.13 -6.07 -12.31
CA ASP A 59 -12.79 -7.46 -12.66
C ASP A 59 -11.60 -7.93 -11.83
N ASP A 60 -11.58 -9.21 -11.44
CA ASP A 60 -10.51 -9.82 -10.63
C ASP A 60 -9.13 -9.80 -11.34
N SER A 61 -9.10 -9.41 -12.61
CA SER A 61 -7.89 -9.18 -13.40
C SER A 61 -7.79 -7.71 -13.86
N ILE A 62 -6.89 -6.95 -13.24
CA ILE A 62 -6.67 -5.56 -13.65
C ILE A 62 -5.77 -5.56 -14.88
N GLN A 63 -6.26 -5.06 -16.02
CA GLN A 63 -5.49 -5.03 -17.26
C GLN A 63 -4.70 -3.72 -17.39
N ALA A 64 -3.49 -3.79 -17.94
CA ALA A 64 -2.76 -2.60 -18.34
C ALA A 64 -3.48 -1.89 -19.51
N PRO A 65 -3.52 -0.54 -19.54
CA PRO A 65 -4.13 0.18 -20.65
C PRO A 65 -3.41 -0.13 -21.97
N SER A 66 -4.15 -0.38 -23.05
CA SER A 66 -3.60 -0.76 -24.37
C SER A 66 -2.63 0.28 -24.98
N SER A 67 -2.57 1.49 -24.43
CA SER A 67 -1.70 2.59 -24.89
C SER A 67 -0.36 2.69 -24.14
N THR A 68 -0.08 1.80 -23.18
CA THR A 68 1.15 1.88 -22.38
C THR A 68 2.38 1.32 -23.10
N VAL A 69 3.50 2.04 -22.98
CA VAL A 69 4.78 1.66 -23.60
C VAL A 69 5.58 0.77 -22.65
N ALA A 70 6.13 -0.33 -23.17
CA ALA A 70 7.01 -1.20 -22.40
C ALA A 70 8.39 -0.54 -22.18
N VAL A 71 8.90 -0.62 -20.96
CA VAL A 71 10.16 0.00 -20.52
C VAL A 71 11.16 -1.10 -20.15
N PRO A 72 12.48 -0.88 -20.30
CA PRO A 72 13.49 -1.82 -19.80
C PRO A 72 13.28 -2.16 -18.32
N VAL A 73 13.34 -3.45 -18.00
CA VAL A 73 13.22 -3.90 -16.60
C VAL A 73 14.56 -3.84 -15.87
N SER A 74 14.51 -3.68 -14.55
CA SER A 74 15.68 -3.83 -13.68
C SER A 74 16.11 -5.30 -13.57
N GLU A 75 17.35 -5.56 -13.12
CA GLU A 75 17.94 -6.90 -13.09
C GLU A 75 17.19 -7.87 -12.15
N ASP A 76 16.74 -7.38 -11.00
CA ASP A 76 15.91 -8.12 -10.04
C ASP A 76 14.57 -8.53 -10.66
N LEU A 77 13.91 -7.61 -11.36
CA LEU A 77 12.66 -7.89 -12.05
C LEU A 77 12.89 -8.82 -13.24
N PHE A 78 13.97 -8.65 -14.00
CA PHE A 78 14.38 -9.57 -15.06
C PHE A 78 14.55 -10.99 -14.52
N ALA A 79 15.15 -11.15 -13.34
CA ALA A 79 15.32 -12.45 -12.72
C ALA A 79 13.98 -13.15 -12.44
N LEU A 80 12.91 -12.39 -12.16
CA LEU A 80 11.55 -12.89 -11.97
C LEU A 80 10.82 -13.14 -13.31
N VAL A 81 10.74 -12.14 -14.20
CA VAL A 81 9.88 -12.20 -15.40
C VAL A 81 10.55 -12.81 -16.63
N LYS A 82 11.89 -12.90 -16.64
CA LYS A 82 12.71 -13.37 -17.77
C LYS A 82 12.45 -12.63 -19.10
N GLN A 83 12.00 -11.38 -19.02
CA GLN A 83 11.72 -10.49 -20.14
C GLN A 83 12.48 -9.19 -19.99
N ARG A 84 13.03 -8.66 -21.09
CA ARG A 84 13.86 -7.45 -21.08
C ARG A 84 13.06 -6.16 -20.94
N THR A 85 11.78 -6.19 -21.25
CA THR A 85 10.87 -5.05 -21.17
C THR A 85 9.56 -5.46 -20.52
N ALA A 86 8.94 -4.55 -19.79
CA ALA A 86 7.61 -4.72 -19.21
C ALA A 86 6.90 -3.37 -19.11
N ILE A 87 5.57 -3.38 -19.06
CA ILE A 87 4.80 -2.19 -18.69
C ILE A 87 4.91 -2.03 -17.18
N LEU A 88 5.39 -0.88 -16.72
CA LEU A 88 5.57 -0.59 -15.29
C LEU A 88 4.63 0.54 -14.86
N ARG A 89 4.09 0.43 -13.65
CA ARG A 89 3.27 1.48 -13.00
C ARG A 89 3.90 1.92 -11.69
N ALA A 90 3.75 3.21 -11.37
CA ALA A 90 4.16 3.73 -10.07
C ALA A 90 3.16 3.40 -8.96
N ARG A 91 1.87 3.41 -9.31
CA ARG A 91 0.72 3.21 -8.43
C ARG A 91 -0.33 2.33 -9.09
N LEU A 92 -1.19 1.75 -8.26
CA LEU A 92 -2.35 0.98 -8.68
C LEU A 92 -3.47 1.20 -7.69
N LYS A 93 -4.66 1.56 -8.16
CA LYS A 93 -5.85 1.62 -7.33
C LYS A 93 -6.68 0.36 -7.59
N PHE A 94 -7.07 -0.34 -6.54
CA PHE A 94 -7.90 -1.54 -6.63
C PHE A 94 -8.82 -1.60 -5.42
N ASN A 95 -10.13 -1.79 -5.65
CA ASN A 95 -11.16 -1.78 -4.61
C ASN A 95 -11.04 -0.58 -3.64
N GLY A 96 -10.89 0.63 -4.20
CA GLY A 96 -10.74 1.87 -3.41
C GLY A 96 -9.40 2.02 -2.67
N THR A 97 -8.52 1.01 -2.73
CA THR A 97 -7.22 1.01 -2.06
C THR A 97 -6.11 1.35 -3.01
N VAL A 98 -5.21 2.26 -2.62
CA VAL A 98 -4.06 2.67 -3.44
C VAL A 98 -2.81 1.92 -3.01
N TYR A 99 -2.25 1.15 -3.94
CA TYR A 99 -0.95 0.51 -3.85
C TYR A 99 0.11 1.33 -4.57
N SER A 100 1.35 1.21 -4.13
CA SER A 100 2.48 1.92 -4.75
C SER A 100 3.74 1.09 -4.65
N ARG A 101 4.69 1.34 -5.56
CA ARG A 101 6.06 0.84 -5.39
C ARG A 101 6.71 1.48 -4.17
N ALA A 102 7.64 0.78 -3.53
CA ALA A 102 8.40 1.28 -2.38
C ALA A 102 9.19 2.56 -2.72
N SER A 103 9.69 2.67 -3.95
CA SER A 103 10.36 3.87 -4.46
C SER A 103 9.45 5.07 -4.67
N THR A 104 8.12 4.86 -4.69
CA THR A 104 7.11 5.90 -4.93
C THR A 104 6.41 6.33 -3.64
N HIS A 105 5.96 5.37 -2.82
CA HIS A 105 5.37 5.64 -1.51
C HIS A 105 5.48 4.42 -0.61
N ILE A 106 6.32 4.51 0.43
CA ILE A 106 6.64 3.35 1.29
C ILE A 106 5.42 2.81 2.05
N GLY A 107 4.54 3.68 2.56
CA GLY A 107 3.36 3.24 3.31
C GLY A 107 2.37 2.44 2.45
N ASN A 108 2.26 2.79 1.16
CA ASN A 108 1.33 2.13 0.23
C ASN A 108 1.96 0.90 -0.44
N SER A 109 3.25 0.64 -0.19
CA SER A 109 3.96 -0.53 -0.69
C SER A 109 4.01 -1.68 0.31
N GLN A 110 3.75 -1.42 1.59
CA GLN A 110 3.79 -2.39 2.68
C GLN A 110 2.48 -3.16 2.78
N ILE A 111 2.51 -4.45 2.45
CA ILE A 111 1.31 -5.28 2.32
C ILE A 111 1.47 -6.65 3.01
N PHE A 112 0.38 -7.14 3.60
CA PHE A 112 0.19 -8.56 3.88
C PHE A 112 -0.48 -9.22 2.68
N PHE A 113 0.00 -10.39 2.29
CA PHE A 113 -0.59 -11.16 1.19
C PHE A 113 -0.51 -12.65 1.45
N TYR A 114 -1.38 -13.42 0.79
CA TYR A 114 -1.33 -14.88 0.78
C TYR A 114 -0.26 -15.37 -0.20
N PRO A 115 0.80 -16.07 0.26
CA PRO A 115 1.81 -16.64 -0.62
C PRO A 115 1.17 -17.56 -1.66
N HIS A 116 1.53 -17.37 -2.93
CA HIS A 116 0.96 -18.15 -4.06
C HIS A 116 -0.58 -18.15 -4.15
N GLY A 117 -1.26 -17.21 -3.47
CA GLY A 117 -2.72 -17.15 -3.42
C GLY A 117 -3.38 -18.18 -2.51
N ASP A 118 -2.63 -18.90 -1.67
CA ASP A 118 -3.20 -19.87 -0.74
C ASP A 118 -3.82 -19.17 0.48
N CYS A 119 -5.14 -19.02 0.47
CA CYS A 119 -5.91 -18.41 1.56
C CYS A 119 -5.99 -19.28 2.82
N LEU A 120 -5.58 -20.56 2.76
CA LEU A 120 -5.46 -21.43 3.93
C LEU A 120 -4.14 -21.20 4.67
N SER A 121 -3.14 -20.63 3.99
CA SER A 121 -1.86 -20.26 4.59
C SER A 121 -1.96 -18.92 5.35
N SER A 122 -1.07 -18.72 6.33
CA SER A 122 -0.99 -17.43 7.03
C SER A 122 -0.48 -16.34 6.09
N PRO A 123 -1.09 -15.13 6.08
CA PRO A 123 -0.58 -14.01 5.31
C PRO A 123 0.84 -13.65 5.73
N VAL A 124 1.68 -13.29 4.76
CA VAL A 124 3.06 -12.87 5.01
C VAL A 124 3.24 -11.38 4.65
N PRO A 125 4.08 -10.65 5.39
CA PRO A 125 4.37 -9.27 5.08
C PRO A 125 5.40 -9.17 3.95
N GLY A 126 5.22 -8.17 3.09
CA GLY A 126 6.18 -7.82 2.06
C GLY A 126 6.09 -6.36 1.63
N SER A 127 7.05 -5.95 0.80
CA SER A 127 7.07 -4.62 0.19
C SER A 127 7.06 -4.71 -1.33
N ILE A 128 6.09 -4.05 -1.97
CA ILE A 128 5.95 -3.94 -3.41
C ILE A 128 7.15 -3.17 -3.97
N GLN A 129 8.02 -3.86 -4.70
CA GLN A 129 9.14 -3.22 -5.39
C GLN A 129 8.72 -2.70 -6.76
N HIS A 130 7.95 -3.51 -7.48
CA HIS A 130 7.48 -3.19 -8.83
C HIS A 130 6.00 -3.48 -8.97
N ILE A 131 5.31 -2.66 -9.77
CA ILE A 131 3.96 -2.94 -10.26
C ILE A 131 4.13 -3.07 -11.78
N TYR A 132 3.78 -4.21 -12.34
CA TYR A 132 4.05 -4.50 -13.75
C TYR A 132 2.93 -5.30 -14.40
N ALA A 133 2.80 -5.17 -15.71
CA ALA A 133 1.89 -6.01 -16.49
C ALA A 133 2.58 -7.34 -16.85
N THR A 134 1.90 -8.44 -16.61
CA THR A 134 2.29 -9.76 -17.12
C THR A 134 2.17 -9.79 -18.65
N PRO A 135 2.71 -10.83 -19.32
CA PRO A 135 2.54 -10.99 -20.77
C PRO A 135 1.07 -11.08 -21.22
N MET A 136 0.17 -11.42 -20.30
CA MET A 136 -1.28 -11.48 -20.52
C MET A 136 -1.98 -10.13 -20.26
N GLY A 137 -1.23 -9.07 -19.96
CA GLY A 137 -1.74 -7.73 -19.66
C GLY A 137 -2.17 -7.51 -18.21
N GLU A 138 -2.29 -8.57 -17.40
CA GLU A 138 -2.69 -8.48 -15.98
C GLU A 138 -1.63 -7.73 -15.16
N LEU A 139 -2.03 -6.69 -14.43
CA LEU A 139 -1.21 -5.95 -13.49
C LEU A 139 -1.04 -6.75 -12.20
N VAL A 140 0.21 -6.98 -11.85
CA VAL A 140 0.62 -7.73 -10.66
C VAL A 140 1.75 -7.00 -9.92
N PHE A 141 2.04 -7.46 -8.72
CA PHE A 141 3.12 -6.93 -7.88
C PHE A 141 4.34 -7.85 -7.92
N ALA A 142 5.53 -7.26 -7.96
CA ALA A 142 6.77 -7.94 -7.60
C ALA A 142 7.14 -7.51 -6.17
N VAL A 143 7.18 -8.46 -5.24
CA VAL A 143 7.24 -8.19 -3.80
C VAL A 143 8.50 -8.81 -3.20
N HIS A 144 9.20 -8.05 -2.36
CA HIS A 144 10.16 -8.62 -1.42
C HIS A 144 9.45 -8.98 -0.12
N LYS A 145 9.45 -10.27 0.25
CA LYS A 145 8.93 -10.72 1.54
C LYS A 145 9.81 -10.22 2.68
N LEU A 146 9.21 -9.81 3.79
CA LEU A 146 9.96 -9.59 5.03
C LEU A 146 10.25 -10.95 5.67
N LEU A 147 11.44 -11.08 6.25
CA LEU A 147 11.86 -12.34 6.86
C LEU A 147 11.35 -12.43 8.30
N PRO A 148 10.95 -13.63 8.77
CA PRO A 148 10.64 -13.83 10.17
C PRO A 148 11.87 -13.56 11.05
N CYS A 149 11.65 -13.20 12.31
CA CYS A 149 12.73 -13.18 13.29
C CYS A 149 13.36 -14.57 13.43
N ARG A 150 14.64 -14.62 13.83
CA ARG A 150 15.33 -15.88 14.15
C ARG A 150 14.62 -16.60 15.29
N ASP A 151 14.63 -17.94 15.27
CA ASP A 151 13.86 -18.83 16.15
C ASP A 151 14.01 -18.58 17.68
N GLN A 152 15.05 -17.87 18.11
CA GLN A 152 15.28 -17.53 19.53
C GLN A 152 14.63 -16.20 19.97
N THR A 153 13.98 -15.48 19.06
CA THR A 153 13.38 -14.17 19.36
C THR A 153 11.97 -14.36 19.89
N ILE A 154 11.76 -14.04 21.17
CA ILE A 154 10.42 -14.03 21.77
C ILE A 154 9.67 -12.80 21.27
N ASP A 155 8.50 -13.01 20.67
CA ASP A 155 7.61 -11.90 20.28
C ASP A 155 6.84 -11.38 21.51
N PRO A 156 7.11 -10.14 21.98
CA PRO A 156 6.43 -9.56 23.13
C PRO A 156 4.96 -9.24 22.85
N PHE A 157 4.54 -9.20 21.58
CA PHE A 157 3.15 -8.94 21.20
C PHE A 157 2.30 -10.20 21.17
N ALA A 158 2.90 -11.39 21.20
CA ALA A 158 2.17 -12.66 21.15
C ALA A 158 1.17 -12.85 22.31
N ILE A 159 1.39 -12.19 23.45
CA ILE A 159 0.46 -12.22 24.60
C ILE A 159 -0.79 -11.36 24.38
N TYR A 160 -0.78 -10.43 23.42
CA TYR A 160 -1.88 -9.50 23.14
C TYR A 160 -2.62 -9.94 21.88
N SER A 161 -3.46 -10.97 21.97
CA SER A 161 -4.20 -11.53 20.82
C SER A 161 -5.09 -10.54 20.07
N HIS A 162 -5.50 -9.45 20.73
CA HIS A 162 -6.35 -8.39 20.17
C HIS A 162 -5.56 -7.23 19.55
N PHE A 163 -4.23 -7.21 19.72
CA PHE A 163 -3.36 -6.20 19.14
C PHE A 163 -2.60 -6.83 17.96
N PRO A 164 -2.89 -6.44 16.70
CA PRO A 164 -2.40 -7.15 15.52
C PRO A 164 -0.95 -6.77 15.17
N ALA A 165 -0.08 -6.73 16.17
CA ALA A 165 1.34 -6.49 16.03
C ALA A 165 2.13 -7.80 16.16
N LYS A 166 3.17 -7.92 15.34
CA LYS A 166 4.07 -9.07 15.35
C LYS A 166 5.50 -8.63 15.06
N MET A 167 6.46 -9.29 15.67
CA MET A 167 7.87 -9.00 15.44
C MET A 167 8.39 -9.72 14.17
N TYR A 168 9.14 -9.00 13.35
CA TYR A 168 9.80 -9.48 12.14
C TYR A 168 11.24 -9.02 12.07
N SER A 169 12.02 -9.65 11.19
CA SER A 169 13.33 -9.10 10.85
C SER A 169 13.17 -7.81 10.04
N SER A 170 14.07 -6.86 10.25
CA SER A 170 14.19 -5.68 9.37
C SER A 170 14.71 -6.05 7.97
N SER A 171 15.19 -7.28 7.78
CA SER A 171 15.66 -7.79 6.48
C SER A 171 14.53 -8.35 5.64
N SER A 172 14.65 -8.17 4.32
CA SER A 172 13.76 -8.77 3.33
C SER A 172 14.46 -9.90 2.56
N SER A 173 13.65 -10.75 1.92
CA SER A 173 14.08 -11.69 0.89
C SER A 173 14.86 -10.97 -0.21
N THR A 174 15.87 -11.64 -0.75
CA THR A 174 16.64 -11.20 -1.92
C THR A 174 15.94 -11.47 -3.24
N HIS A 175 14.94 -12.35 -3.24
CA HIS A 175 14.19 -12.73 -4.44
C HIS A 175 12.80 -12.09 -4.41
N LEU A 176 12.42 -11.54 -5.56
CA LEU A 176 11.06 -11.05 -5.81
C LEU A 176 10.09 -12.23 -5.98
N GLU A 177 8.91 -12.08 -5.41
CA GLU A 177 7.76 -12.96 -5.63
C GLU A 177 6.70 -12.21 -6.42
N MET A 178 6.10 -12.88 -7.41
CA MET A 178 4.93 -12.35 -8.10
C MET A 178 3.69 -12.54 -7.22
N VAL A 179 2.96 -11.45 -6.98
CA VAL A 179 1.76 -11.43 -6.14
C VAL A 179 0.63 -10.77 -6.94
N LYS A 180 -0.48 -11.49 -7.11
CA LYS A 180 -1.70 -10.89 -7.67
C LYS A 180 -2.29 -9.90 -6.69
N VAL A 181 -2.93 -8.86 -7.20
CA VAL A 181 -3.55 -7.81 -6.38
C VAL A 181 -4.63 -8.40 -5.47
N SER A 182 -5.40 -9.38 -5.97
CA SER A 182 -6.43 -10.10 -5.21
C SER A 182 -5.89 -10.98 -4.07
N TRP A 183 -4.58 -11.24 -4.02
CA TRP A 183 -3.96 -11.99 -2.92
C TRP A 183 -3.58 -11.10 -1.74
N VAL A 184 -3.67 -9.78 -1.91
CA VAL A 184 -3.35 -8.82 -0.86
C VAL A 184 -4.49 -8.75 0.15
N VAL A 185 -4.14 -8.90 1.42
CA VAL A 185 -5.08 -8.90 2.54
C VAL A 185 -5.25 -7.48 3.09
N SER A 186 -4.15 -6.78 3.34
CA SER A 186 -4.17 -5.44 3.91
C SER A 186 -2.82 -4.75 3.76
N HIS A 187 -2.80 -3.43 3.99
CA HIS A 187 -1.55 -2.74 4.32
C HIS A 187 -1.07 -3.06 5.73
N PHE A 188 0.19 -2.75 6.01
CA PHE A 188 0.73 -2.74 7.36
C PHE A 188 1.55 -1.48 7.62
N ALA A 189 1.69 -1.13 8.89
CA ALA A 189 2.67 -0.16 9.36
C ALA A 189 3.89 -0.89 9.93
N GLN A 190 5.09 -0.37 9.65
CA GLN A 190 6.34 -0.91 10.16
C GLN A 190 7.02 0.07 11.10
N TRP A 191 7.44 -0.40 12.26
CA TRP A 191 8.33 0.33 13.17
C TRP A 191 9.64 -0.41 13.36
N ALA A 192 10.74 0.16 12.89
CA ALA A 192 12.08 -0.40 13.09
C ALA A 192 12.54 -0.15 14.53
N ILE A 193 12.55 -1.21 15.36
CA ILE A 193 13.11 -1.15 16.72
C ILE A 193 14.64 -1.08 16.65
N SER A 194 15.23 -1.86 15.74
CA SER A 194 16.68 -1.94 15.54
C SER A 194 17.01 -2.19 14.07
N SER A 195 18.30 -2.22 13.75
CA SER A 195 18.78 -2.58 12.42
C SER A 195 18.43 -4.00 11.98
N HIS A 196 18.03 -4.87 12.92
CA HIS A 196 17.73 -6.28 12.65
C HIS A 196 16.27 -6.66 12.91
N THR A 197 15.53 -5.82 13.64
CA THR A 197 14.20 -6.13 14.16
C THR A 197 13.22 -4.99 13.90
N ALA A 198 12.06 -5.34 13.38
CA ALA A 198 10.93 -4.45 13.19
C ALA A 198 9.66 -5.04 13.79
N VAL A 199 8.75 -4.16 14.21
CA VAL A 199 7.38 -4.51 14.55
C VAL A 199 6.51 -4.18 13.35
N ILE A 200 5.67 -5.12 12.99
CA ILE A 200 4.68 -4.95 11.94
C ILE A 200 3.31 -4.92 12.59
N LEU A 201 2.51 -3.91 12.26
CA LEU A 201 1.13 -3.76 12.69
C LEU A 201 0.22 -3.87 11.47
N SER A 202 -0.66 -4.87 11.44
CA SER A 202 -1.67 -4.98 10.38
C SER A 202 -2.68 -3.83 10.48
N LEU A 203 -3.01 -3.22 9.34
CA LEU A 203 -4.01 -2.16 9.23
C LEU A 203 -5.37 -2.67 8.72
N SER A 204 -5.59 -3.98 8.75
CA SER A 204 -6.85 -4.64 8.34
C SER A 204 -8.05 -4.32 9.24
N HIS A 205 -7.82 -3.69 10.39
CA HIS A 205 -8.83 -3.30 11.37
C HIS A 205 -8.77 -1.79 11.64
N VAL A 206 -9.27 -0.97 10.71
CA VAL A 206 -9.63 0.43 10.99
C VAL A 206 -11.00 0.72 10.40
#